data_AF-A0A8H7TT21-F1
#
_entry.id   AF-A0A8H7TT21-F1
#
_cell.length_a   1.000
_cell.length_b   1.000
_cell.length_c   1.000
_cell.angle_alpha   90.00
_cell.angle_beta   90.00
_cell.angle_gamma   90.00
#
_symmetry.space_group_name_H-M   'P 1'
#
loop_
_entity.id
_entity.type
_entity.pdbx_description
1 polymer ?
#
loop_
_entity_poly.entity_id
_entity_poly.type
_entity_poly.pdbx_seq_one_letter_code
_entity_poly.pdbx_strand_id
1 'polypeptide(L)'
;MLPREEEIAESFASTQDIETGIFNHPVVVISRQVHQGNVAVLVVTSFDNTPIEKRHHHPDRRLSYLPIRPASHPDHSCTLAIAHRKTMKKPSYVNIKNIHEIPFKILRECWQDDDFHLESKSYGTLIKVLWKQNVAELDIRLRGHGIFERVHQSTRVETPRSTLNLSAEERRLVRLQSTHVEIPRSTHNLSAEDRRLIRPHDLRCSGGRIGASSRTHSHGTRIHAPTEATPPSVMKAATASSMRAFDSSR
;
A
#
# COMPACT_ATOMS: atom_id res chain seq x y z
N MET A 1 0.84 10.86 7.10
CA MET A 1 2.25 11.29 7.08
C MET A 1 2.89 10.98 8.40
N LEU A 2 4.15 10.53 8.39
CA LEU A 2 4.97 10.51 9.58
C LEU A 2 5.59 11.89 9.81
N PRO A 3 5.40 12.52 10.99
CA PRO A 3 6.03 13.80 11.30
C PRO A 3 7.55 13.67 11.44
N ARG A 4 8.22 14.80 11.71
CA ARG A 4 9.67 14.81 11.99
C ARG A 4 9.94 14.09 13.29
N GLU A 5 11.14 13.52 13.40
CA GLU A 5 11.57 12.76 14.58
C GLU A 5 11.49 13.57 15.87
N GLU A 6 11.98 14.82 15.83
CA GLU A 6 11.97 15.77 16.95
C GLU A 6 10.55 16.01 17.51
N GLU A 7 9.56 16.13 16.62
CA GLU A 7 8.16 16.39 17.00
C GLU A 7 7.49 15.17 17.68
N ILE A 8 8.00 13.97 17.41
CA ILE A 8 7.51 12.71 18.00
C ILE A 8 8.16 12.50 19.36
N ALA A 9 9.46 12.75 19.49
CA ALA A 9 10.20 12.59 20.73
C ALA A 9 9.61 13.42 21.87
N GLU A 10 9.15 14.64 21.56
CA GLU A 10 8.47 15.52 22.52
C GLU A 10 7.09 14.99 22.95
N SER A 11 6.40 14.29 22.05
CA SER A 11 5.02 13.83 22.26
C SER A 11 4.93 12.43 22.85
N PHE A 12 5.94 11.58 22.64
CA PHE A 12 5.91 10.16 22.96
C PHE A 12 7.26 9.70 23.53
N ALA A 13 7.45 9.92 24.83
CA ALA A 13 8.65 9.50 25.58
C ALA A 13 8.93 7.97 25.56
N SER A 14 8.08 7.17 24.91
CA SER A 14 8.16 5.71 24.83
C SER A 14 8.05 5.16 23.41
N THR A 15 8.32 5.95 22.35
CA THR A 15 8.37 5.41 20.98
C THR A 15 9.53 4.44 20.85
N GLN A 16 9.23 3.19 21.16
CA GLN A 16 10.02 2.01 20.93
C GLN A 16 10.48 1.98 19.47
N ASP A 17 11.80 1.97 19.26
CA ASP A 17 12.56 1.63 18.05
C ASP A 17 11.86 1.88 16.71
N ILE A 18 11.39 3.11 16.48
CA ILE A 18 11.03 3.52 15.12
C ILE A 18 12.33 3.64 14.32
N GLU A 19 12.45 2.87 13.23
CA GLU A 19 13.65 2.86 12.39
C GLU A 19 13.99 4.27 11.91
N THR A 20 15.23 4.71 12.17
CA THR A 20 15.71 6.02 11.75
C THR A 20 15.66 6.12 10.23
N GLY A 21 15.00 7.18 9.72
CA GLY A 21 14.86 7.43 8.28
C GLY A 21 13.48 7.17 7.67
N ILE A 22 12.45 6.84 8.47
CA ILE A 22 11.05 6.79 7.98
C ILE A 22 10.26 8.07 8.24
N PHE A 23 10.83 9.00 9.01
CA PHE A 23 10.21 10.27 9.39
C PHE A 23 10.08 11.23 8.21
N ASN A 24 9.14 12.16 8.31
CA ASN A 24 8.87 13.17 7.26
C ASN A 24 8.51 12.58 5.89
N HIS A 25 7.94 11.37 5.88
CA HIS A 25 7.48 10.71 4.65
C HIS A 25 5.96 10.46 4.66
N PRO A 26 5.30 10.55 3.48
CA PRO A 26 3.97 9.99 3.33
C PRO A 26 4.02 8.47 3.55
N VAL A 27 2.92 7.92 4.06
CA VAL A 27 2.81 6.49 4.34
C VAL A 27 1.48 5.96 3.83
N VAL A 28 1.45 4.68 3.45
CA VAL A 28 0.22 3.93 3.17
C VAL A 28 -0.11 3.09 4.39
N VAL A 29 -1.27 3.33 4.99
CA VAL A 29 -1.79 2.49 6.08
C VAL A 29 -2.37 1.21 5.47
N ILE A 30 -1.88 0.06 5.91
CA ILE A 30 -2.34 -1.26 5.45
C ILE A 30 -3.20 -1.99 6.49
N SER A 31 -3.20 -1.54 7.74
CA SER A 31 -4.11 -2.05 8.77
C SER A 31 -5.57 -1.67 8.49
N ARG A 32 -6.49 -2.60 8.72
CA ARG A 32 -7.94 -2.31 8.69
C ARG A 32 -8.47 -1.78 10.01
N GLN A 33 -7.77 -2.07 11.09
CA GLN A 33 -8.11 -1.64 12.45
C GLN A 33 -6.83 -1.33 13.21
N VAL A 34 -6.95 -0.47 14.22
CA VAL A 34 -5.86 -0.17 15.15
C VAL A 34 -5.66 -1.36 16.07
N HIS A 35 -4.45 -1.90 16.14
CA HIS A 35 -4.10 -3.02 17.00
C HIS A 35 -3.16 -2.53 18.11
N GLN A 36 -3.57 -2.68 19.38
CA GLN A 36 -2.78 -2.21 20.54
C GLN A 36 -2.35 -0.73 20.45
N GLY A 37 -3.19 0.12 19.85
CA GLY A 37 -2.87 1.54 19.61
C GLY A 37 -1.95 1.80 18.41
N ASN A 38 -1.50 0.75 17.71
CA ASN A 38 -0.63 0.82 16.56
C ASN A 38 -1.35 0.49 15.25
N VAL A 39 -0.73 0.91 14.15
CA VAL A 39 -1.09 0.56 12.78
C VAL A 39 0.15 0.17 11.99
N ALA A 40 -0.02 -0.76 11.06
CA ALA A 40 0.99 -1.15 10.09
C ALA A 40 0.96 -0.22 8.88
N VAL A 41 2.13 0.28 8.50
CA VAL A 41 2.31 1.24 7.42
C VAL A 41 3.48 0.87 6.51
N LEU A 42 3.42 1.38 5.29
CA LEU A 42 4.48 1.33 4.29
C LEU A 42 4.90 2.75 3.92
N VAL A 43 6.21 2.97 3.80
CA VAL A 43 6.76 4.30 3.47
C VAL A 43 6.62 4.59 1.98
N VAL A 44 6.20 5.81 1.64
CA VAL A 44 6.12 6.32 0.27
C VAL A 44 7.30 7.27 0.03
N THR A 45 8.04 7.04 -1.05
CA THR A 45 9.19 7.85 -1.45
C THR A 45 9.08 8.31 -2.89
N SER A 46 9.60 9.50 -3.19
CA SER A 46 9.69 10.03 -4.56
C SER A 46 11.11 10.03 -5.13
N PHE A 47 12.10 9.63 -4.32
CA PHE A 47 13.54 9.69 -4.65
C PHE A 47 13.95 11.04 -5.25
N ASP A 48 13.41 12.14 -4.75
CA ASP A 48 13.66 13.49 -5.26
C ASP A 48 13.36 13.63 -6.77
N ASN A 49 12.29 12.96 -7.22
CA ASN A 49 11.89 12.84 -8.62
C ASN A 49 12.87 12.06 -9.51
N THR A 50 13.79 11.30 -8.91
CA THR A 50 14.72 10.44 -9.66
C THR A 50 14.01 9.14 -10.06
N PRO A 51 14.04 8.76 -11.35
CA PRO A 51 13.52 7.46 -11.78
C PRO A 51 14.17 6.29 -11.05
N ILE A 52 13.39 5.25 -10.73
CA ILE A 52 13.85 4.09 -9.96
C ILE A 52 15.09 3.41 -10.56
N GLU A 53 15.21 3.35 -11.89
CA GLU A 53 16.35 2.78 -12.62
C GLU A 53 17.67 3.51 -12.33
N LYS A 54 17.61 4.84 -12.21
CA LYS A 54 18.76 5.67 -11.89
C LYS A 54 19.11 5.59 -10.41
N ARG A 55 18.09 5.50 -9.54
CA ARG A 55 18.28 5.40 -8.09
C ARG A 55 18.84 4.03 -7.67
N HIS A 56 18.40 2.97 -8.35
CA HIS A 56 18.72 1.58 -8.02
C HIS A 56 19.07 0.81 -9.30
N HIS A 57 20.38 0.71 -9.58
CA HIS A 57 20.88 0.00 -10.77
C HIS A 57 20.57 -1.51 -10.77
N HIS A 58 20.54 -2.14 -9.58
CA HIS A 58 20.27 -3.58 -9.47
C HIS A 58 18.75 -3.87 -9.40
N PRO A 59 18.22 -4.80 -10.23
CA PRO A 59 16.81 -5.18 -10.24
C PRO A 59 16.28 -5.61 -8.86
N ASP A 60 17.06 -6.36 -8.10
CA ASP A 60 16.64 -6.89 -6.79
C ASP A 60 16.26 -5.78 -5.81
N ARG A 61 16.99 -4.65 -5.85
CA ARG A 61 16.66 -3.48 -5.02
C ARG A 61 15.44 -2.73 -5.55
N ARG A 62 15.20 -2.73 -6.85
CA ARG A 62 14.03 -2.09 -7.47
C ARG A 62 12.75 -2.84 -7.14
N LEU A 63 12.79 -4.17 -7.11
CA LEU A 63 11.62 -5.01 -6.82
C LEU A 63 10.97 -4.73 -5.45
N SER A 64 11.70 -4.11 -4.52
CA SER A 64 11.21 -3.60 -3.24
C SER A 64 10.31 -2.36 -3.35
N TYR A 65 10.08 -1.80 -4.53
CA TYR A 65 9.34 -0.56 -4.72
C TYR A 65 8.22 -0.72 -5.74
N LEU A 66 6.97 -0.48 -5.32
CA LEU A 66 5.82 -0.48 -6.23
C LEU A 66 5.49 0.94 -6.70
N PRO A 67 5.37 1.18 -8.01
CA PRO A 67 5.08 2.52 -8.53
C PRO A 67 3.64 2.95 -8.23
N ILE A 68 3.46 4.21 -7.85
CA ILE A 68 2.18 4.91 -7.77
C ILE A 68 2.10 5.92 -8.93
N ARG A 69 0.98 5.94 -9.67
CA ARG A 69 0.80 6.87 -10.80
C ARG A 69 1.10 8.33 -10.38
N PRO A 70 1.94 9.06 -11.15
CA PRO A 70 2.37 8.77 -12.53
C PRO A 70 3.69 7.98 -12.67
N ALA A 71 4.28 7.47 -11.58
CA ALA A 71 5.54 6.73 -11.67
C ALA A 71 5.43 5.47 -12.53
N SER A 72 6.54 5.13 -13.20
CA SER A 72 6.73 3.86 -13.91
C SER A 72 7.84 3.05 -13.25
N HIS A 73 7.83 1.73 -13.50
CA HIS A 73 8.82 0.80 -12.99
C HIS A 73 9.10 -0.28 -14.06
N PRO A 74 10.36 -0.53 -14.43
CA PRO A 74 10.68 -1.47 -15.52
C PRO A 74 10.40 -2.93 -15.15
N ASP A 75 10.63 -3.30 -13.89
CA ASP A 75 10.52 -4.71 -13.45
C ASP A 75 9.13 -5.07 -12.90
N HIS A 76 8.20 -4.10 -12.80
CA HIS A 76 6.85 -4.32 -12.25
C HIS A 76 5.82 -3.96 -13.31
N SER A 77 4.97 -4.93 -13.67
CA SER A 77 3.85 -4.69 -14.60
C SER A 77 2.64 -4.02 -13.94
N CYS A 78 2.64 -3.90 -12.60
CA CYS A 78 1.56 -3.29 -11.86
C CYS A 78 1.91 -1.86 -11.43
N THR A 79 0.92 -0.98 -11.47
CA THR A 79 1.04 0.40 -11.00
C THR A 79 -0.17 0.72 -10.14
N LEU A 80 0.10 1.22 -8.93
CA LEU A 80 -0.91 1.62 -7.98
C LEU A 80 -1.55 2.94 -8.41
N ALA A 81 -2.86 3.04 -8.22
CA ALA A 81 -3.65 4.23 -8.50
C ALA A 81 -4.26 4.78 -7.21
N ILE A 82 -4.29 6.10 -7.10
CA ILE A 82 -5.05 6.83 -6.08
C ILE A 82 -6.52 6.85 -6.52
N ALA A 83 -7.44 6.77 -5.55
CA ALA A 83 -8.87 6.81 -5.76
C ALA A 83 -9.32 8.14 -6.38
N HIS A 84 -10.58 8.20 -6.81
CA HIS A 84 -11.20 9.40 -7.38
C HIS A 84 -10.47 10.00 -8.60
N ARG A 85 -9.75 9.15 -9.35
CA ARG A 85 -8.94 9.56 -10.52
C ARG A 85 -7.86 10.60 -10.19
N LYS A 86 -7.49 10.73 -8.90
CA LYS A 86 -6.39 11.58 -8.45
C LYS A 86 -5.05 10.93 -8.80
N THR A 87 -4.00 11.73 -8.80
CA THR A 87 -2.62 11.27 -9.07
C THR A 87 -1.63 11.92 -8.12
N MET A 88 -0.51 11.25 -7.86
CA MET A 88 0.59 11.86 -7.11
C MET A 88 1.15 13.06 -7.87
N LYS A 89 1.50 14.14 -7.16
CA LYS A 89 2.18 15.30 -7.77
C LYS A 89 3.59 14.97 -8.28
N LYS A 90 4.23 13.97 -7.65
CA LYS A 90 5.58 13.50 -7.96
C LYS A 90 5.54 12.01 -8.30
N PRO A 91 6.43 11.50 -9.18
CA PRO A 91 6.60 10.07 -9.34
C PRO A 91 6.99 9.47 -8.00
N SER A 92 6.12 8.64 -7.44
CA SER A 92 6.26 8.11 -6.08
C SER A 92 6.14 6.60 -6.09
N TYR A 93 6.77 5.97 -5.11
CA TYR A 93 6.88 4.53 -4.96
C TYR A 93 6.57 4.13 -3.53
N VAL A 94 5.85 3.03 -3.34
CA VAL A 94 5.66 2.39 -2.03
C VAL A 94 6.82 1.44 -1.79
N ASN A 95 7.58 1.64 -0.72
CA ASN A 95 8.56 0.66 -0.27
C ASN A 95 7.83 -0.52 0.37
N ILE A 96 7.90 -1.69 -0.24
CA ILE A 96 7.23 -2.92 0.23
C ILE A 96 8.17 -3.87 0.98
N LYS A 97 9.46 -3.54 1.09
CA LYS A 97 10.45 -4.38 1.78
C LYS A 97 10.25 -4.34 3.29
N ASN A 98 10.05 -3.15 3.85
CA ASN A 98 9.92 -2.93 5.28
C ASN A 98 8.49 -2.46 5.58
N ILE A 99 7.80 -3.25 6.41
CA ILE A 99 6.59 -2.79 7.08
C ILE A 99 6.99 -2.17 8.40
N HIS A 100 6.31 -1.11 8.81
CA HIS A 100 6.52 -0.46 10.09
C HIS A 100 5.23 -0.52 10.89
N GLU A 101 5.33 -0.85 12.17
CA GLU A 101 4.22 -0.74 13.09
C GLU A 101 4.47 0.50 13.94
N ILE A 102 3.52 1.44 13.91
CA ILE A 102 3.67 2.74 14.56
C ILE A 102 2.40 3.11 15.33
N PRO A 103 2.49 3.90 16.41
CA PRO A 103 1.30 4.34 17.12
C PRO A 103 0.42 5.21 16.23
N PHE A 104 -0.87 4.88 16.12
CA PHE A 104 -1.81 5.57 15.23
C PHE A 104 -1.87 7.08 15.49
N LYS A 105 -1.78 7.46 16.76
CA LYS A 105 -1.81 8.85 17.25
C LYS A 105 -0.67 9.75 16.73
N ILE A 106 0.41 9.18 16.21
CA ILE A 106 1.53 9.99 15.65
C ILE A 106 1.28 10.37 14.20
N LEU A 107 0.35 9.68 13.52
CA LEU A 107 0.06 9.95 12.12
C LEU A 107 -0.61 11.31 11.97
N ARG A 108 -0.15 12.05 10.96
CA ARG A 108 -0.78 13.30 10.52
C ARG A 108 -1.42 13.14 9.17
N GLU A 109 -2.37 14.00 8.86
CA GLU A 109 -2.88 14.16 7.50
C GLU A 109 -1.71 14.59 6.59
N CYS A 110 -1.46 13.83 5.52
CA CYS A 110 -0.40 14.18 4.55
C CYS A 110 -0.86 15.20 3.51
N TRP A 111 -2.16 15.34 3.32
CA TRP A 111 -2.75 16.15 2.27
C TRP A 111 -4.03 16.78 2.81
N GLN A 112 -4.35 17.99 2.34
CA GLN A 112 -5.59 18.71 2.67
C GLN A 112 -6.85 18.05 2.06
N ASP A 113 -6.70 16.86 1.50
CA ASP A 113 -7.69 16.19 0.69
C ASP A 113 -7.97 14.84 1.34
N ASP A 114 -9.07 14.78 2.10
CA ASP A 114 -9.47 13.63 2.92
C ASP A 114 -9.68 12.36 2.10
N ASP A 115 -9.86 12.51 0.79
CA ASP A 115 -10.10 11.42 -0.16
C ASP A 115 -8.81 10.88 -0.80
N PHE A 116 -7.63 11.23 -0.28
CA PHE A 116 -6.36 10.76 -0.83
C PHE A 116 -5.99 9.34 -0.31
N HIS A 117 -6.65 8.33 -0.86
CA HIS A 117 -6.40 6.92 -0.56
C HIS A 117 -6.19 6.08 -1.82
N LEU A 118 -5.65 4.86 -1.70
CA LEU A 118 -5.49 3.95 -2.83
C LEU A 118 -6.84 3.44 -3.32
N GLU A 119 -6.99 3.32 -4.65
CA GLU A 119 -8.16 2.64 -5.24
C GLU A 119 -8.26 1.20 -4.70
N SER A 120 -9.47 0.70 -4.45
CA SER A 120 -9.66 -0.64 -3.87
C SER A 120 -8.95 -1.75 -4.65
N LYS A 121 -8.91 -1.67 -5.99
CA LYS A 121 -8.18 -2.61 -6.85
C LYS A 121 -6.66 -2.50 -6.67
N SER A 122 -6.15 -1.28 -6.53
CA SER A 122 -4.73 -1.01 -6.28
C SER A 122 -4.31 -1.49 -4.90
N TYR A 123 -5.14 -1.23 -3.88
CA TYR A 123 -4.94 -1.78 -2.54
C TYR A 123 -4.91 -3.31 -2.55
N GLY A 124 -5.86 -3.96 -3.23
CA GLY A 124 -5.85 -5.42 -3.39
C GLY A 124 -4.60 -5.95 -4.09
N THR A 125 -4.07 -5.21 -5.07
CA THR A 125 -2.81 -5.54 -5.73
C THR A 125 -1.62 -5.42 -4.79
N LEU A 126 -1.53 -4.32 -4.03
CA LEU A 126 -0.49 -4.08 -3.03
C LEU A 126 -0.44 -5.24 -2.01
N ILE A 127 -1.59 -5.61 -1.43
CA ILE A 127 -1.66 -6.73 -0.50
C ILE A 127 -1.20 -8.02 -1.17
N LYS A 128 -1.68 -8.34 -2.38
CA LYS A 128 -1.22 -9.56 -3.09
C LYS A 128 0.29 -9.60 -3.32
N VAL A 129 0.93 -8.47 -3.61
CA VAL A 129 2.39 -8.41 -3.79
C VAL A 129 3.12 -8.62 -2.47
N LEU A 130 2.68 -7.97 -1.39
CA LEU A 130 3.27 -8.15 -0.05
C LEU A 130 3.23 -9.62 0.39
N TRP A 131 2.10 -10.28 0.18
CA TRP A 131 1.95 -11.70 0.49
C TRP A 131 2.95 -12.57 -0.27
N LYS A 132 3.17 -12.32 -1.56
CA LYS A 132 4.11 -13.12 -2.36
C LYS A 132 5.55 -13.02 -1.86
N GLN A 133 5.93 -11.92 -1.21
CA GLN A 133 7.30 -11.70 -0.79
C GLN A 133 7.61 -12.28 0.60
N ASN A 134 6.66 -12.28 1.56
CA ASN A 134 6.95 -12.67 2.94
C ASN A 134 5.75 -13.29 3.70
N VAL A 135 5.13 -14.35 3.20
CA VAL A 135 3.91 -14.94 3.84
C VAL A 135 4.08 -15.23 5.34
N ALA A 136 5.17 -15.90 5.73
CA ALA A 136 5.32 -16.41 7.10
C ALA A 136 5.58 -15.29 8.13
N GLU A 137 6.47 -14.35 7.80
CA GLU A 137 6.81 -13.25 8.70
C GLU A 137 5.63 -12.27 8.85
N LEU A 138 4.92 -12.01 7.75
CA LEU A 138 3.80 -11.07 7.75
C LEU A 138 2.62 -11.58 8.58
N ASP A 139 2.33 -12.89 8.57
CA ASP A 139 1.23 -13.43 9.38
C ASP A 139 1.45 -13.20 10.88
N ILE A 140 2.68 -13.43 11.36
CA ILE A 140 3.02 -13.25 12.77
C ILE A 140 2.95 -11.76 13.12
N ARG A 141 3.58 -10.91 12.28
CA ARG A 141 3.74 -9.49 12.56
C ARG A 141 2.44 -8.68 12.45
N LEU A 142 1.56 -9.04 11.50
CA LEU A 142 0.33 -8.31 11.21
C LEU A 142 -0.91 -8.96 11.82
N ARG A 143 -0.71 -9.91 12.73
CA ARG A 143 -1.79 -10.51 13.50
C ARG A 143 -2.58 -9.43 14.25
N GLY A 144 -3.90 -9.47 14.16
CA GLY A 144 -4.78 -8.51 14.84
C GLY A 144 -4.96 -7.15 14.15
N HIS A 145 -4.22 -6.86 13.07
CA HIS A 145 -4.40 -5.64 12.27
C HIS A 145 -5.59 -5.71 11.28
N GLY A 146 -6.38 -6.79 11.29
CA GLY A 146 -7.58 -6.98 10.44
C GLY A 146 -7.27 -7.16 8.95
N ILE A 147 -6.00 -7.24 8.56
CA ILE A 147 -5.57 -7.38 7.16
C ILE A 147 -5.94 -8.76 6.63
N PHE A 148 -5.91 -9.78 7.50
CA PHE A 148 -5.98 -11.20 7.11
C PHE A 148 -7.24 -11.95 7.57
N GLU A 149 -8.06 -11.35 8.43
CA GLU A 149 -9.20 -12.02 9.07
C GLU A 149 -10.28 -12.54 8.09
N ARG A 150 -10.29 -12.05 6.85
CA ARG A 150 -11.22 -12.55 5.82
C ARG A 150 -10.72 -13.79 5.06
N VAL A 151 -9.41 -14.06 5.02
CA VAL A 151 -8.90 -15.19 4.23
C VAL A 151 -9.20 -16.53 4.94
N HIS A 152 -9.17 -16.55 6.26
CA HIS A 152 -9.45 -17.77 7.04
C HIS A 152 -10.94 -18.08 7.21
N GLN A 153 -11.85 -17.13 6.95
CA GLN A 153 -13.29 -17.35 7.13
C GLN A 153 -13.96 -18.08 5.95
N SER A 154 -13.29 -18.21 4.81
CA SER A 154 -13.86 -18.89 3.63
C SER A 154 -13.78 -20.41 3.67
N THR A 155 -13.12 -21.00 4.68
CA THR A 155 -12.99 -22.47 4.83
C THR A 155 -13.73 -23.01 6.05
N ARG A 156 -14.71 -22.26 6.58
CA ARG A 156 -15.75 -22.90 7.37
C ARG A 156 -16.68 -23.61 6.40
N VAL A 157 -16.41 -24.91 6.23
CA VAL A 157 -17.35 -25.96 5.85
C VAL A 157 -18.77 -25.47 6.09
N GLU A 158 -19.48 -25.16 5.01
CA GLU A 158 -20.94 -25.22 5.03
C GLU A 158 -21.26 -26.63 5.50
N THR A 159 -21.57 -26.76 6.78
CA THR A 159 -22.14 -27.98 7.30
C THR A 159 -23.38 -28.20 6.45
N PRO A 160 -23.57 -29.37 5.82
CA PRO A 160 -24.82 -29.65 5.15
C PRO A 160 -25.90 -29.33 6.16
N ARG A 161 -26.78 -28.38 5.84
CA ARG A 161 -28.02 -28.22 6.58
C ARG A 161 -28.66 -29.59 6.53
N SER A 162 -28.54 -30.30 7.65
CA SER A 162 -29.22 -31.55 7.90
C SER A 162 -30.70 -31.21 7.75
N THR A 163 -31.24 -31.46 6.55
CA THR A 163 -32.65 -31.64 6.33
C THR A 163 -33.02 -32.93 7.04
N LEU A 164 -33.11 -32.85 8.37
CA LEU A 164 -33.88 -33.82 9.13
C LEU A 164 -35.30 -33.70 8.57
N ASN A 165 -35.71 -34.75 7.86
CA ASN A 165 -37.08 -35.02 7.52
C ASN A 165 -37.88 -35.07 8.82
N LEU A 166 -38.42 -33.93 9.22
CA LEU A 166 -39.47 -33.87 10.23
C LEU A 166 -40.70 -34.57 9.63
N SER A 167 -41.04 -35.70 10.24
CA SER A 167 -42.26 -36.46 10.03
C SER A 167 -43.49 -35.54 10.07
N ALA A 168 -44.50 -35.88 9.26
CA ALA A 168 -45.72 -35.10 9.05
C ALA A 168 -46.56 -34.87 10.32
N GLU A 169 -46.24 -35.50 11.46
CA GLU A 169 -46.99 -35.34 12.72
C GLU A 169 -46.64 -34.10 13.55
N GLU A 170 -45.40 -33.57 13.50
CA GLU A 170 -45.04 -32.43 14.36
C GLU A 170 -45.49 -31.07 13.82
N ARG A 171 -46.08 -31.02 12.62
CA ARG A 171 -46.68 -29.79 12.06
C ARG A 171 -48.05 -29.43 12.66
N ARG A 172 -48.61 -30.27 13.53
CA ARG A 172 -49.94 -30.03 14.14
C ARG A 172 -49.94 -29.23 15.45
N LEU A 173 -48.80 -29.05 16.10
CA LEU A 173 -48.75 -28.44 17.44
C LEU A 173 -48.27 -26.98 17.51
N VAL A 174 -47.85 -26.38 16.39
CA VAL A 174 -47.36 -24.97 16.37
C VAL A 174 -48.41 -23.99 15.80
N ARG A 175 -49.66 -24.43 15.56
CA ARG A 175 -50.69 -23.59 14.91
C ARG A 175 -51.72 -22.96 15.84
N LEU A 176 -51.50 -22.94 17.16
CA LEU A 176 -52.41 -22.28 18.10
C LEU A 176 -51.63 -21.43 19.09
N GLN A 177 -51.12 -20.28 18.63
CA GLN A 177 -50.94 -19.04 19.41
C GLN A 177 -50.25 -17.98 18.53
N SER A 178 -51.02 -17.35 17.64
CA SER A 178 -50.62 -16.05 17.09
C SER A 178 -51.86 -15.27 16.69
N THR A 179 -52.50 -14.70 17.71
CA THR A 179 -53.59 -13.74 17.56
C THR A 179 -53.00 -12.39 17.13
N HIS A 180 -53.13 -12.13 15.83
CA HIS A 180 -53.73 -10.92 15.26
C HIS A 180 -53.45 -9.58 15.98
N VAL A 181 -52.50 -8.80 15.45
CA VAL A 181 -52.48 -7.33 15.55
C VAL A 181 -52.31 -6.79 14.14
N GLU A 182 -53.39 -6.27 13.57
CA GLU A 182 -53.39 -5.54 12.31
C GLU A 182 -52.81 -4.13 12.52
N ILE A 183 -51.80 -3.78 11.72
CA ILE A 183 -51.33 -2.40 11.56
C ILE A 183 -51.71 -1.96 10.15
N PRO A 184 -52.45 -0.85 9.97
CA PRO A 184 -52.86 -0.36 8.66
C PRO A 184 -51.66 0.19 7.88
N ARG A 185 -51.52 -0.29 6.64
CA ARG A 185 -50.56 0.21 5.64
C ARG A 185 -51.07 1.52 5.05
N SER A 186 -50.35 2.61 5.31
CA SER A 186 -50.52 3.90 4.64
C SER A 186 -49.96 3.82 3.22
N THR A 187 -50.83 3.99 2.22
CA THR A 187 -50.49 4.14 0.81
C THR A 187 -50.31 5.62 0.49
N HIS A 188 -49.06 6.08 0.43
CA HIS A 188 -48.74 7.33 -0.25
C HIS A 188 -48.28 7.04 -1.68
N ASN A 189 -49.15 7.42 -2.61
CA ASN A 189 -48.89 7.54 -4.04
C ASN A 189 -47.80 8.60 -4.27
N LEU A 190 -46.69 8.22 -4.92
CA LEU A 190 -45.77 9.18 -5.53
C LEU A 190 -45.98 9.17 -7.04
N SER A 191 -46.34 10.35 -7.51
CA SER A 191 -46.69 10.72 -8.88
C SER A 191 -45.51 10.52 -9.83
N ALA A 192 -45.85 9.97 -10.99
CA ALA A 192 -44.97 9.75 -12.12
C ALA A 192 -45.00 10.96 -13.06
N GLU A 193 -44.13 11.95 -12.85
CA GLU A 193 -43.79 12.96 -13.87
C GLU A 193 -42.37 13.48 -13.63
N ASP A 194 -41.38 12.94 -14.34
CA ASP A 194 -40.43 13.76 -15.12
C ASP A 194 -39.47 12.84 -15.92
N ARG A 195 -39.95 12.36 -17.08
CA ARG A 195 -39.10 11.76 -18.12
C ARG A 195 -38.79 12.84 -19.15
N ARG A 196 -37.73 13.62 -18.93
CA ARG A 196 -37.14 14.50 -19.95
C ARG A 196 -35.80 13.94 -20.44
N LEU A 197 -35.90 13.32 -21.62
CA LEU A 197 -35.01 13.48 -22.78
C LEU A 197 -33.56 13.94 -22.49
N ILE A 198 -32.61 13.00 -22.55
CA ILE A 198 -31.26 13.30 -23.02
C ILE A 198 -30.96 12.37 -24.19
N ARG A 199 -30.84 12.97 -25.37
CA ARG A 199 -30.44 12.34 -26.63
C ARG A 199 -28.95 11.97 -26.59
N PRO A 200 -28.53 10.81 -27.13
CA PRO A 200 -27.13 10.58 -27.46
C PRO A 200 -26.81 11.27 -28.79
N HIS A 201 -25.88 12.23 -28.76
CA HIS A 201 -25.26 12.73 -29.97
C HIS A 201 -24.09 11.81 -30.35
N ASP A 202 -24.20 11.25 -31.55
CA ASP A 202 -23.12 10.66 -32.31
C ASP A 202 -21.95 11.64 -32.45
N LEU A 203 -20.76 11.23 -32.00
CA LEU A 203 -19.51 11.79 -32.49
C LEU A 203 -18.59 10.65 -32.95
N ARG A 204 -18.87 10.30 -34.20
CA ARG A 204 -18.00 9.71 -35.19
C ARG A 204 -16.77 10.62 -35.38
N CYS A 205 -15.58 10.15 -35.02
CA CYS A 205 -14.32 10.72 -35.54
C CYS A 205 -13.43 9.59 -36.05
N SER A 206 -13.39 9.52 -37.38
CA SER A 206 -12.27 9.10 -38.24
C SER A 206 -10.90 9.28 -37.57
N GLY A 207 -9.96 8.33 -37.65
CA GLY A 207 -9.39 7.88 -38.92
C GLY A 207 -8.28 8.85 -39.33
N GLY A 208 -7.06 8.60 -38.85
CA GLY A 208 -5.87 9.41 -39.14
C GLY A 208 -4.60 8.58 -39.02
N ARG A 209 -4.27 7.87 -40.11
CA ARG A 209 -2.91 7.38 -40.40
C ARG A 209 -1.98 8.56 -40.70
N ILE A 210 -0.68 8.24 -40.72
CA ILE A 210 0.46 8.89 -41.40
C ILE A 210 1.45 9.52 -40.41
N GLY A 211 2.71 9.11 -40.52
CA GLY A 211 3.83 9.92 -40.03
C GLY A 211 4.99 9.14 -39.42
N ALA A 212 5.60 8.22 -40.17
CA ALA A 212 7.00 7.87 -39.94
C ALA A 212 7.87 9.11 -40.18
N SER A 213 8.75 9.46 -39.24
CA SER A 213 9.85 10.38 -39.54
C SER A 213 11.07 9.99 -38.72
N SER A 214 11.91 9.19 -39.37
CA SER A 214 13.31 9.01 -39.05
C SER A 214 14.00 10.37 -39.03
N ARG A 215 14.68 10.72 -37.92
CA ARG A 215 15.74 11.73 -37.95
C ARG A 215 16.96 11.19 -37.23
N THR A 216 17.85 10.67 -38.04
CA THR A 216 19.26 10.47 -37.74
C THR A 216 19.94 11.84 -37.65
N HIS A 217 20.40 12.21 -36.45
CA HIS A 217 21.45 13.20 -36.32
C HIS A 217 22.69 12.55 -35.73
N SER A 218 23.56 12.14 -36.65
CA SER A 218 24.99 11.96 -36.47
C SER A 218 25.65 13.33 -36.31
N HIS A 219 26.20 13.61 -35.13
CA HIS A 219 27.36 14.46 -34.89
C HIS A 219 28.16 13.68 -33.83
N GLY A 220 29.40 13.26 -34.04
CA GLY A 220 30.46 14.00 -34.70
C GLY A 220 31.40 14.54 -33.62
N THR A 221 32.32 13.67 -33.17
CA THR A 221 33.69 14.01 -32.77
C THR A 221 33.89 14.82 -31.48
N ARG A 222 34.50 14.21 -30.46
CA ARG A 222 35.86 14.60 -30.02
C ARG A 222 36.51 13.54 -29.12
N ILE A 223 37.58 12.98 -29.64
CA ILE A 223 38.54 12.14 -28.92
C ILE A 223 39.41 13.10 -28.09
N HIS A 224 39.43 12.92 -26.77
CA HIS A 224 40.53 13.36 -25.93
C HIS A 224 40.87 12.22 -24.97
N ALA A 225 42.05 11.65 -25.16
CA ALA A 225 42.83 10.91 -24.18
C ALA A 225 44.19 11.62 -24.08
N PRO A 226 45.11 11.18 -23.20
CA PRO A 226 44.99 10.90 -21.78
C PRO A 226 45.91 11.85 -20.99
N THR A 227 45.69 12.08 -19.69
CA THR A 227 46.70 12.78 -18.87
C THR A 227 46.81 12.16 -17.48
N GLU A 228 48.00 11.61 -17.27
CA GLU A 228 48.76 11.41 -16.04
C GLU A 228 48.23 10.48 -14.94
N ALA A 229 48.93 9.35 -14.88
CA ALA A 229 49.21 8.58 -13.69
C ALA A 229 50.08 9.37 -12.69
N THR A 230 49.78 9.26 -11.39
CA THR A 230 50.74 9.41 -10.28
C THR A 230 50.13 8.76 -9.00
N PRO A 231 50.93 8.38 -7.99
CA PRO A 231 51.07 7.00 -7.52
C PRO A 231 50.41 6.73 -6.13
N PRO A 232 50.43 5.47 -5.65
CA PRO A 232 49.85 5.11 -4.35
C PRO A 232 50.65 5.68 -3.17
N SER A 233 49.97 6.43 -2.30
CA SER A 233 50.54 6.89 -1.04
C SER A 233 50.47 5.78 0.02
N VAL A 234 51.64 5.57 0.60
CA VAL A 234 52.04 4.55 1.55
C VAL A 234 51.40 4.77 2.93
N MET A 235 51.05 3.65 3.55
CA MET A 235 50.85 3.34 4.97
C MET A 235 51.09 4.46 5.99
N LYS A 236 50.12 4.62 6.92
CA LYS A 236 50.43 4.85 8.34
C LYS A 236 49.59 3.95 9.23
N ALA A 237 50.30 3.23 10.09
CA ALA A 237 49.83 2.32 11.10
C ALA A 237 49.19 3.05 12.29
N ALA A 238 48.16 2.43 12.85
CA ALA A 238 47.49 2.75 14.12
C ALA A 238 46.59 1.53 14.42
N THR A 239 46.50 0.89 15.58
CA THR A 239 47.02 1.10 16.93
C THR A 239 46.84 -0.25 17.62
N ALA A 240 47.87 -0.80 18.26
CA ALA A 240 47.72 -1.93 19.16
C ALA A 240 47.37 -1.39 20.56
N SER A 241 46.14 -1.63 21.01
CA SER A 241 45.78 -1.53 22.44
C SER A 241 45.27 -2.88 22.92
N SER A 242 46.20 -3.59 23.55
CA SER A 242 46.01 -4.77 24.38
C SER A 242 45.13 -4.40 25.58
N MET A 243 43.94 -5.00 25.68
CA MET A 243 43.09 -4.93 26.88
C MET A 243 43.25 -6.21 27.69
N ARG A 244 43.46 -5.97 28.98
CA ARG A 244 43.84 -6.90 30.04
C ARG A 244 42.74 -7.93 30.30
N ALA A 245 43.19 -9.16 30.55
CA ALA A 245 42.42 -10.17 31.25
C ALA A 245 42.04 -9.65 32.65
N PHE A 246 40.75 -9.73 32.99
CA PHE A 246 40.31 -9.67 34.38
C PHE A 246 40.07 -11.10 34.85
N ASP A 247 40.83 -11.43 35.89
CA ASP A 247 40.87 -12.69 36.60
C ASP A 247 39.60 -12.82 37.47
N SER A 248 38.94 -13.97 37.41
CA SER A 248 37.79 -14.30 38.24
C SER A 248 38.26 -14.97 39.51
N SER A 249 37.98 -14.34 40.66
CA SER A 249 38.05 -14.98 41.97
C SER A 249 36.97 -14.41 42.88
N ARG A 250 35.85 -15.13 42.99
CA ARG A 250 35.23 -15.62 44.23
C ARG A 250 33.86 -16.23 43.97
#